data_AF-A0A965Q558-F1
#
_entry.id   AF-A0A965Q558-F1
#
_cell.length_a   1.000
_cell.length_b   1.000
_cell.length_c   1.000
_cell.angle_alpha   90.00
_cell.angle_beta   90.00
_cell.angle_gamma   90.00
#
_symmetry.space_group_name_H-M   'P 1'
#
loop_
_entity.id
_entity.type
_entity.pdbx_description
1 polymer ?
#
loop_
_entity_poly.entity_id
_entity_poly.type
_entity_poly.pdbx_seq_one_letter_code
_entity_poly.pdbx_strand_id
1 'polypeptide(L)' 'VDYLAIRSAQSLKTPVHNEKQMVILGAATLGSVRLIDNIEFCIQD' A
#
# COMPACT_ATOMS: atom_id res chain seq x y z
N VAL A 1 14.67 -0.62 -2.61
CA VAL A 1 13.20 -0.58 -2.45
C VAL A 1 12.64 -1.43 -3.56
N ASP A 2 11.96 -2.50 -3.20
CA ASP A 2 11.60 -3.57 -4.13
C ASP A 2 10.19 -3.36 -4.68
N TYR A 3 9.33 -2.77 -3.85
CA TYR A 3 7.94 -2.49 -4.18
C TYR A 3 7.41 -1.36 -3.30
N LEU A 4 6.74 -0.40 -3.91
CA LEU A 4 5.93 0.60 -3.23
C LEU A 4 4.68 0.84 -4.07
N ALA A 5 3.50 0.62 -3.49
CA ALA A 5 2.25 0.79 -4.21
C ALA A 5 1.11 1.24 -3.31
N ILE A 6 0.21 2.04 -3.87
CA ILE A 6 -1.09 2.37 -3.28
C ILE A 6 -2.13 1.50 -3.96
N ARG A 7 -2.99 0.86 -3.18
CA ARG A 7 -4.08 -0.01 -3.64
C ARG A 7 -5.37 0.25 -2.87
N SER A 8 -6.49 -0.15 -3.44
CA SER A 8 -7.77 -0.28 -2.73
C SER A 8 -7.57 -1.22 -1.53
N ALA A 9 -7.97 -0.81 -0.34
CA ALA A 9 -7.79 -1.61 0.87
C ALA A 9 -8.63 -2.90 0.83
N GLN A 10 -9.80 -2.88 0.17
CA GLN A 10 -10.64 -4.08 0.07
C GLN A 10 -10.23 -5.03 -1.06
N SER A 11 -9.79 -4.49 -2.21
CA SER A 11 -9.63 -5.30 -3.43
C SER A 11 -8.18 -5.50 -3.88
N LEU A 12 -7.23 -4.75 -3.31
CA LEU A 12 -5.84 -4.67 -3.75
C LEU A 12 -5.64 -4.28 -5.23
N LYS A 13 -6.70 -3.82 -5.91
CA LYS A 13 -6.63 -3.28 -7.27
C LYS A 13 -6.10 -1.84 -7.23
N THR A 14 -5.71 -1.33 -8.39
CA THR A 14 -5.46 0.10 -8.56
C THR A 14 -6.68 0.89 -8.08
N PRO A 15 -6.50 1.89 -7.20
CA PRO A 15 -7.62 2.69 -6.69
C PRO A 15 -8.35 3.39 -7.84
N VAL A 16 -9.67 3.53 -7.72
CA VAL A 16 -10.50 4.35 -8.62
C VAL A 16 -10.67 5.75 -8.03
N HIS A 17 -11.12 6.72 -8.84
CA HIS A 17 -11.18 8.15 -8.49
C HIS A 17 -11.87 8.47 -7.14
N ASN A 18 -12.80 7.63 -6.68
CA ASN A 18 -13.55 7.83 -5.43
C ASN A 18 -13.27 6.75 -4.37
N GLU A 19 -12.17 6.02 -4.50
CA GLU A 19 -11.74 5.07 -3.48
C GLU A 19 -11.34 5.82 -2.20
N LYS A 20 -12.07 5.59 -1.11
CA LYS A 20 -11.83 6.28 0.16
C LYS A 20 -10.99 5.46 1.13
N GLN A 21 -10.91 4.16 0.94
CA GLN A 21 -10.21 3.23 1.83
C GLN A 21 -9.05 2.60 1.06
N MET A 22 -7.83 2.94 1.45
CA MET A 22 -6.63 2.57 0.71
C MET A 22 -5.58 1.99 1.63
N VAL A 23 -4.63 1.29 1.02
CA VAL A 23 -3.46 0.74 1.71
C VAL A 23 -2.20 1.11 0.93
N ILE A 24 -1.19 1.61 1.65
CA ILE A 24 0.18 1.72 1.15
C ILE A 24 0.87 0.40 1.47
N LEU A 25 1.43 -0.24 0.46
CA LEU A 25 2.19 -1.49 0.57
C LEU A 25 3.65 -1.18 0.28
N GLY A 26 4.55 -1.53 1.20
CA GLY A 26 5.99 -1.34 1.07
C GLY A 26 6.76 -2.64 1.22
N ALA A 27 7.77 -2.85 0.37
CA ALA A 27 8.76 -3.89 0.54
C ALA A 27 10.16 -3.37 0.23
N ALA A 28 11.11 -3.70 1.11
CA ALA A 28 12.51 -3.39 0.93
C ALA A 28 13.40 -4.46 1.57
N THR A 29 14.57 -4.66 0.98
CA THR A 29 15.59 -5.55 1.54
C THR A 29 16.58 -4.75 2.39
N LEU A 30 16.76 -5.17 3.66
CA LEU A 30 17.75 -4.65 4.60
C LEU A 30 18.80 -5.75 4.85
N GLY A 31 20.00 -5.58 4.27
CA GLY A 31 21.02 -6.64 4.26
C GLY A 31 20.52 -7.87 3.49
N SER A 32 20.42 -9.01 4.17
CA SER A 32 19.86 -10.26 3.61
C SER A 32 18.39 -10.48 3.96
N VAL A 33 17.75 -9.56 4.68
CA VAL A 33 16.39 -9.71 5.19
C VAL A 33 15.43 -8.86 4.37
N ARG A 34 14.39 -9.49 3.82
CA ARG A 34 13.31 -8.78 3.12
C ARG A 34 12.22 -8.39 4.10
N LEU A 35 12.06 -7.08 4.31
CA LEU A 35 11.05 -6.50 5.17
C LEU A 35 9.85 -6.06 4.33
N ILE A 36 8.65 -6.26 4.90
CA ILE A 36 7.41 -5.74 4.36
C ILE A 36 6.68 -4.97 5.45
N ASP A 37 5.95 -3.95 5.06
CA ASP A 37 5.00 -3.28 5.95
C ASP A 37 3.85 -2.68 5.12
N ASN A 38 2.76 -2.34 5.78
CA ASN A 38 1.63 -1.66 5.17
C ASN A 38 0.93 -0.71 6.14
N ILE A 39 0.34 0.34 5.58
CA ILE A 39 -0.46 1.32 6.33
C ILE A 39 -1.79 1.47 5.62
N GLU A 40 -2.87 1.07 6.29
CA GLU A 40 -4.23 1.39 5.88
C GLU A 40 -4.58 2.83 6.26
N PHE A 41 -5.26 3.53 5.35
CA PHE A 41 -5.66 4.90 5.56
C PHE A 41 -6.95 5.21 4.80
N CYS A 42 -7.61 6.30 5.22
CA CYS A 42 -8.77 6.82 4.51
C CYS A 42 -8.61 8.29 4.14
N ILE A 43 -9.21 8.68 3.02
CA ILE A 43 -9.32 10.08 2.61
C ILE A 43 -10.71 10.58 2.99
N GLN A 44 -10.75 11.69 3.74
CA GLN A 44 -11.95 12.44 4.06
C GLN A 44 -12.03 13.67 3.14
N ASP A 45 -13.26 14.12 2.87
CA ASP A 45 -13.53 15.32 2.07
C ASP A 45 -13.18 16.60 2.85
#